data_AF-A0A4R4QTB1-F1
#
_entry.id   AF-A0A4R4QTB1-F1
#
_cell.length_a   1.000
_cell.length_b   1.000
_cell.length_c   1.000
_cell.angle_alpha   90.00
_cell.angle_beta   90.00
_cell.angle_gamma   90.00
#
_symmetry.space_group_name_H-M   'P 1'
#
loop_
_entity.id
_entity.type
_entity.pdbx_description
1 polymer ?
#
loop_
_entity_poly.entity_id
_entity_poly.type
_entity_poly.pdbx_seq_one_letter_code
_entity_poly.pdbx_strand_id
1 'polypeptide(L)'
;MADQQLQRVFVPPSDGSGSDAPSGADPAPPLSPARITGVAAGFMTAKALFVAAEVGLFAAIPAEGATAPAIAERCRIPVRSARALADLLVPTGLLEHDGERYRNAADTEAFLAERGPLDMRPMLTYWDLVSYSAWTQASTAFRTRQGVRPDLDEAQTRAYEASVALVTAETAADLAKAYDFGPHRRVLDVGGGIGTFVKPILSAHPQLTATLLDLPDVVEVARATVASDAFADRLDLVGADVFVDPLPGGHDAIIVANFLHLFSPERNTELLTRLRDAVAPDGRLLLVDWWRDASAPHPATRLGGGEFLMISGGDTYEADEAAQWLDATGWRLVAHVPLAAPAGLIVAEPVEAHP
;
A
#
# COMPACT_ATOMS: atom_id res chain seq x y z
N MET A 1 -47.88 -0.40 -9.34
CA MET A 1 -47.31 -0.97 -8.10
C MET A 1 -45.80 -1.30 -8.22
N ALA A 2 -45.25 -1.59 -9.41
CA ALA A 2 -43.81 -1.79 -9.59
C ALA A 2 -42.96 -0.49 -9.52
N ASP A 3 -43.55 0.65 -9.89
CA ASP A 3 -42.83 1.93 -10.01
C ASP A 3 -42.47 2.60 -8.67
N GLN A 4 -43.26 2.35 -7.61
CA GLN A 4 -43.02 2.91 -6.27
C GLN A 4 -41.93 2.16 -5.49
N GLN A 5 -41.56 0.93 -5.88
CA GLN A 5 -40.50 0.17 -5.20
C GLN A 5 -39.10 0.57 -5.67
N LEU A 6 -38.94 1.03 -6.91
CA LEU A 6 -37.65 1.49 -7.45
C LEU A 6 -37.15 2.79 -6.80
N GLN A 7 -38.05 3.70 -6.44
CA GLN A 7 -37.67 4.97 -5.81
C GLN A 7 -37.10 4.83 -4.39
N ARG A 8 -37.32 3.69 -3.71
CA ARG A 8 -36.78 3.42 -2.36
C ARG A 8 -35.33 2.96 -2.34
N VAL A 9 -34.74 2.65 -3.50
CA VAL A 9 -33.34 2.17 -3.60
C VAL A 9 -32.32 3.32 -3.42
N PHE A 10 -32.74 4.58 -3.58
CA PHE A 10 -31.85 5.75 -3.65
C PHE A 10 -32.03 6.79 -2.54
N VAL A 11 -32.85 6.56 -1.51
CA VAL A 11 -33.10 7.53 -0.43
C VAL A 11 -32.72 6.93 0.93
N PRO A 12 -31.79 7.54 1.70
CA PRO A 12 -31.50 7.09 3.06
C PRO A 12 -32.67 7.42 4.01
N PRO A 13 -32.92 6.62 5.06
CA PRO A 13 -33.99 6.90 6.01
C PRO A 13 -33.71 8.17 6.83
N SER A 14 -34.76 8.95 7.09
CA SER A 14 -34.75 10.11 8.00
C SER A 14 -35.15 9.69 9.41
N ASP A 15 -34.42 10.15 10.43
CA ASP A 15 -34.67 9.83 11.83
C ASP A 15 -35.96 10.46 12.36
N GLY A 16 -36.84 9.63 12.90
CA GLY A 16 -38.09 10.03 13.56
C GLY A 16 -38.06 9.64 15.05
N SER A 17 -38.18 10.63 15.92
CA SER A 17 -38.27 10.48 17.38
C SER A 17 -39.63 9.93 17.83
N GLY A 18 -39.65 8.97 18.75
CA GLY A 18 -40.85 8.51 19.47
C GLY A 18 -40.50 7.53 20.61
N SER A 19 -41.13 7.72 21.77
CA SER A 19 -40.74 7.25 23.12
C SER A 19 -41.18 5.83 23.55
N ASP A 20 -40.34 5.21 24.38
CA ASP A 20 -40.50 4.26 25.51
C ASP A 20 -41.64 3.22 25.60
N ALA A 21 -41.24 1.93 25.62
CA ALA A 21 -41.46 0.98 26.72
C ALA A 21 -40.61 -0.31 26.50
N PRO A 22 -40.07 -0.99 27.56
CA PRO A 22 -39.11 -2.07 27.41
C PRO A 22 -39.80 -3.45 27.39
N SER A 23 -39.78 -4.16 26.26
CA SER A 23 -40.00 -5.61 26.25
C SER A 23 -39.50 -6.27 24.97
N GLY A 24 -38.78 -7.39 25.12
CA GLY A 24 -38.43 -8.29 24.02
C GLY A 24 -37.19 -7.84 23.26
N ALA A 25 -36.36 -8.79 22.85
CA ALA A 25 -35.19 -8.55 22.02
C ALA A 25 -35.52 -7.57 20.89
N ASP A 26 -34.71 -6.51 20.75
CA ASP A 26 -34.90 -5.49 19.71
C ASP A 26 -35.15 -6.20 18.37
N PRO A 27 -36.24 -5.88 17.64
CA PRO A 27 -36.46 -6.45 16.33
C PRO A 27 -35.26 -6.09 15.47
N ALA A 28 -34.64 -7.10 14.86
CA ALA A 28 -33.53 -6.90 13.95
C ALA A 28 -33.90 -5.78 12.95
N PRO A 29 -33.00 -4.81 12.71
CA PRO A 29 -33.33 -3.66 11.89
C PRO A 29 -33.86 -4.09 10.53
N PRO A 30 -34.87 -3.39 9.96
CA PRO A 30 -35.49 -3.78 8.71
C PRO A 30 -34.45 -3.89 7.59
N LEU A 31 -34.54 -4.96 6.80
CA LEU A 31 -33.65 -5.20 5.68
C LEU A 31 -33.71 -4.04 4.68
N SER A 32 -32.55 -3.53 4.28
CA SER A 32 -32.41 -2.37 3.38
C SER A 32 -31.35 -2.63 2.30
N PRO A 33 -31.59 -2.24 1.03
CA PRO A 33 -30.59 -2.33 -0.02
C PRO A 33 -29.48 -1.28 0.11
N ALA A 34 -29.59 -0.32 1.04
CA ALA A 34 -28.68 0.83 1.16
C ALA A 34 -27.20 0.45 1.25
N ARG A 35 -26.87 -0.65 1.95
CA ARG A 35 -25.48 -1.14 2.01
C ARG A 35 -24.96 -1.59 0.65
N ILE A 36 -25.80 -2.28 -0.13
CA ILE A 36 -25.43 -2.80 -1.46
C ILE A 36 -25.22 -1.63 -2.42
N THR A 37 -26.16 -0.68 -2.43
CA THR A 37 -26.07 0.50 -3.30
C THR A 37 -24.93 1.42 -2.90
N GLY A 38 -24.63 1.56 -1.60
CA GLY A 38 -23.49 2.31 -1.10
C GLY A 38 -22.16 1.75 -1.60
N VAL A 39 -21.96 0.43 -1.49
CA VAL A 39 -20.75 -0.22 -2.03
C VAL A 39 -20.69 -0.09 -3.56
N ALA A 40 -21.82 -0.35 -4.26
CA ALA A 40 -21.87 -0.27 -5.71
C ALA A 40 -21.61 1.14 -6.26
N ALA A 41 -21.98 2.19 -5.52
CA ALA A 41 -21.72 3.58 -5.87
C ALA A 41 -20.34 4.09 -5.42
N GLY A 42 -19.61 3.33 -4.60
CA GLY A 42 -18.33 3.75 -4.01
C GLY A 42 -17.24 4.11 -5.02
N PHE A 43 -17.27 3.53 -6.23
CA PHE A 43 -16.33 3.92 -7.30
C PHE A 43 -16.51 5.39 -7.72
N MET A 44 -17.72 5.94 -7.61
CA MET A 44 -18.00 7.33 -7.98
C MET A 44 -17.36 8.30 -6.98
N THR A 45 -17.47 8.01 -5.68
CA THR A 45 -16.85 8.84 -4.64
C THR A 45 -15.33 8.67 -4.60
N ALA A 46 -14.80 7.47 -4.87
CA ALA A 46 -13.37 7.26 -5.06
C ALA A 46 -12.82 8.07 -6.23
N LYS A 47 -13.48 8.06 -7.39
CA LYS A 47 -13.06 8.91 -8.53
C LYS A 47 -13.23 10.40 -8.26
N ALA A 48 -14.27 10.81 -7.52
CA ALA A 48 -14.40 12.19 -7.08
C ALA A 48 -13.20 12.63 -6.22
N LEU A 49 -12.73 11.79 -5.30
CA LEU A 49 -11.55 12.07 -4.49
C LEU A 49 -10.30 12.25 -5.37
N PHE A 50 -10.07 11.37 -6.34
CA PHE A 50 -8.91 11.45 -7.22
C PHE A 50 -8.92 12.73 -8.06
N VAL A 51 -10.07 13.05 -8.68
CA VAL A 51 -10.22 14.29 -9.47
C VAL A 51 -10.09 15.53 -8.58
N ALA A 52 -10.63 15.51 -7.36
CA ALA A 52 -10.49 16.62 -6.42
C ALA A 52 -9.03 16.88 -6.02
N ALA A 53 -8.23 15.82 -5.84
CA ALA A 53 -6.79 15.93 -5.62
C ALA A 53 -6.07 16.47 -6.86
N GLU A 54 -6.41 15.98 -8.06
CA GLU A 54 -5.83 16.39 -9.34
C GLU A 54 -6.04 17.88 -9.64
N VAL A 55 -7.29 18.37 -9.49
CA VAL A 55 -7.63 19.78 -9.78
C VAL A 55 -7.25 20.74 -8.65
N GLY A 56 -6.69 20.22 -7.55
CA GLY A 56 -6.27 21.02 -6.39
C GLY A 56 -7.42 21.55 -5.54
N LEU A 57 -8.56 20.86 -5.49
CA LEU A 57 -9.75 21.29 -4.76
C LEU A 57 -9.47 21.49 -3.27
N PHE A 58 -8.81 20.53 -2.62
CA PHE A 58 -8.52 20.60 -1.19
C PHE A 58 -7.57 21.77 -0.87
N ALA A 59 -6.53 21.97 -1.69
CA ALA A 59 -5.60 23.08 -1.59
C ALA A 59 -6.26 24.45 -1.89
N ALA A 60 -7.33 24.47 -2.69
CA ALA A 60 -8.08 25.68 -3.01
C ALA A 60 -9.01 26.12 -1.86
N ILE A 61 -9.31 25.27 -0.89
CA ILE A 61 -10.15 25.61 0.26
C ILE A 61 -9.26 26.19 1.39
N PRO A 62 -9.54 27.41 1.88
CA PRO A 62 -8.84 27.98 3.03
C PRO A 62 -9.48 27.50 4.34
N ALA A 63 -8.84 27.74 5.49
CA ALA A 63 -9.31 27.26 6.79
C ALA A 63 -10.73 27.76 7.14
N GLU A 64 -11.08 28.99 6.75
CA GLU A 64 -12.42 29.56 6.96
C GLU A 64 -13.49 28.99 6.01
N GLY A 65 -13.10 28.21 5.00
CA GLY A 65 -13.96 27.61 3.98
C GLY A 65 -14.20 28.50 2.76
N ALA A 66 -14.60 27.87 1.65
CA ALA A 66 -14.82 28.53 0.37
C ALA A 66 -16.17 28.19 -0.24
N THR A 67 -16.76 29.14 -0.97
CA THR A 67 -17.98 28.92 -1.76
C THR A 67 -17.63 28.20 -3.07
N ALA A 68 -18.59 27.52 -3.69
CA ALA A 68 -18.36 26.84 -4.98
C ALA A 68 -17.78 27.77 -6.08
N PRO A 69 -18.22 29.03 -6.24
CA PRO A 69 -17.58 29.97 -7.18
C PRO A 69 -16.10 30.23 -6.88
N ALA A 70 -15.73 30.39 -5.61
CA ALA A 70 -14.34 30.62 -5.22
C ALA A 70 -13.46 29.39 -5.45
N ILE A 71 -13.97 28.18 -5.16
CA ILE A 71 -13.28 26.92 -5.45
C ILE A 71 -13.07 26.79 -6.97
N ALA A 72 -14.12 27.04 -7.75
CA ALA A 72 -14.10 26.96 -9.20
C ALA A 72 -13.07 27.89 -9.84
N GLU A 73 -12.98 29.14 -9.36
CA GLU A 73 -11.99 30.11 -9.82
C GLU A 73 -10.56 29.61 -9.56
N ARG A 74 -10.28 29.14 -8.34
CA ARG A 74 -8.95 28.66 -7.93
C ARG A 74 -8.54 27.38 -8.68
N CYS A 75 -9.46 26.44 -8.84
CA CYS A 75 -9.23 25.16 -9.52
C CYS A 75 -9.32 25.27 -11.06
N ARG A 76 -9.77 26.41 -11.59
CA ARG A 76 -10.00 26.64 -13.03
C ARG A 76 -10.97 25.62 -13.66
N ILE A 77 -12.06 25.32 -12.95
CA ILE A 77 -13.14 24.44 -13.42
C ILE A 77 -14.50 25.17 -13.41
N PRO A 78 -15.52 24.71 -14.15
CA PRO A 78 -16.84 25.33 -14.11
C PRO A 78 -17.46 25.31 -12.70
N VAL A 79 -18.14 26.38 -12.30
CA VAL A 79 -18.79 26.50 -10.98
C VAL A 79 -19.71 25.32 -10.66
N ARG A 80 -20.49 24.87 -11.65
CA ARG A 80 -21.39 23.72 -11.49
C ARG A 80 -20.62 22.42 -11.24
N SER A 81 -19.44 22.27 -11.84
CA SER A 81 -18.56 21.11 -11.65
C SER A 81 -17.88 21.14 -10.29
N ALA A 82 -17.35 22.30 -9.86
CA ALA A 82 -16.76 22.46 -8.53
C ALA A 82 -17.77 22.11 -7.42
N ARG A 83 -19.00 22.64 -7.54
CA ARG A 83 -20.09 22.31 -6.63
C ARG A 83 -20.40 20.81 -6.64
N ALA A 84 -20.61 20.21 -7.81
CA ALA A 84 -20.95 18.78 -7.91
C ALA A 84 -19.84 17.88 -7.35
N LEU A 85 -18.58 18.24 -7.58
CA LEU A 85 -17.42 17.52 -7.05
C LEU A 85 -17.34 17.61 -5.53
N ALA A 86 -17.49 18.82 -4.98
CA ALA A 86 -17.51 19.03 -3.53
C ALA A 86 -18.71 18.33 -2.87
N ASP A 87 -19.90 18.42 -3.47
CA ASP A 87 -21.12 17.75 -2.98
C ASP A 87 -20.98 16.22 -2.94
N LEU A 88 -20.21 15.61 -3.84
CA LEU A 88 -19.92 14.16 -3.81
C LEU A 88 -19.02 13.76 -2.63
N LEU A 89 -18.20 14.68 -2.12
CA LEU A 89 -17.23 14.45 -1.06
C LEU A 89 -17.76 14.83 0.34
N VAL A 90 -18.86 15.58 0.42
CA VAL A 90 -19.48 15.90 1.72
C VAL A 90 -20.00 14.64 2.44
N PRO A 91 -20.74 13.72 1.80
CA PRO A 91 -21.23 12.51 2.48
C PRO A 91 -20.13 11.53 2.89
N THR A 92 -18.92 11.65 2.33
CA THR A 92 -17.78 10.81 2.72
C THR A 92 -17.08 11.34 3.97
N GLY A 93 -17.42 12.55 4.43
CA GLY A 93 -16.79 13.22 5.56
C GLY A 93 -15.46 13.89 5.24
N LEU A 94 -15.01 13.90 3.96
CA LEU A 94 -13.77 14.58 3.56
C LEU A 94 -13.96 16.10 3.49
N LEU A 95 -15.18 16.53 3.18
CA LEU A 95 -15.58 17.93 3.22
C LEU A 95 -16.78 18.11 4.15
N GLU A 96 -16.81 19.25 4.82
CA GLU A 96 -17.97 19.76 5.53
C GLU A 96 -18.63 20.86 4.69
N HIS A 97 -19.96 20.98 4.77
CA HIS A 97 -20.70 22.05 4.10
C HIS A 97 -21.76 22.64 5.02
N ASP A 98 -21.68 23.96 5.25
CA ASP A 98 -22.59 24.69 6.16
C ASP A 98 -23.83 25.27 5.46
N GLY A 99 -24.01 24.96 4.17
CA GLY A 99 -25.07 25.53 3.33
C GLY A 99 -24.59 26.63 2.39
N GLU A 100 -23.43 27.25 2.67
CA GLU A 100 -22.81 28.27 1.81
C GLU A 100 -21.36 27.92 1.44
N ARG A 101 -20.59 27.38 2.38
CA ARG A 101 -19.15 27.15 2.26
C ARG A 101 -18.78 25.71 2.52
N TYR A 102 -17.80 25.24 1.75
CA TYR A 102 -17.12 23.97 1.97
C TYR A 102 -15.87 24.19 2.81
N ARG A 103 -15.60 23.27 3.74
CA ARG A 103 -14.38 23.19 4.54
C ARG A 103 -13.79 21.79 4.43
N ASN A 104 -12.46 21.69 4.43
CA ASN A 104 -11.79 20.40 4.57
C ASN A 104 -12.05 19.87 5.98
N ALA A 105 -12.31 18.57 6.10
CA ALA A 105 -12.19 17.90 7.39
C ALA A 105 -10.73 17.95 7.88
N ALA A 106 -10.50 17.73 9.18
CA ALA A 106 -9.19 17.90 9.79
C ALA A 106 -8.09 17.01 9.15
N ASP A 107 -8.43 15.76 8.84
CA ASP A 107 -7.54 14.82 8.15
C ASP A 107 -7.32 15.22 6.68
N THR A 108 -8.37 15.66 5.99
CA THR A 108 -8.30 16.15 4.60
C THR A 108 -7.40 17.38 4.48
N GLU A 109 -7.51 18.34 5.41
CA GLU A 109 -6.61 19.50 5.48
C GLU A 109 -5.15 19.05 5.72
N ALA A 110 -4.94 18.11 6.64
CA ALA A 110 -3.61 17.63 6.98
C ALA A 110 -2.94 16.85 5.84
N PHE A 111 -3.69 16.08 5.05
CA PHE A 111 -3.09 15.09 4.15
C PHE A 111 -3.32 15.36 2.65
N LEU A 112 -4.23 16.28 2.30
CA LEU A 112 -4.60 16.55 0.90
C LEU A 112 -4.57 18.04 0.50
N ALA A 113 -4.45 18.97 1.46
CA ALA A 113 -4.43 20.41 1.17
C ALA A 113 -3.04 21.01 0.90
N GLU A 114 -1.99 20.17 0.79
CA GLU A 114 -0.59 20.55 0.49
C GLU A 114 0.13 21.34 1.59
N ARG A 115 -0.46 21.41 2.78
CA ARG A 115 0.03 22.26 3.89
C ARG A 115 0.33 21.50 5.17
N GLY A 116 0.07 20.20 5.20
CA GLY A 116 0.24 19.39 6.40
C GLY A 116 1.50 18.50 6.37
N PRO A 117 1.59 17.55 7.31
CA PRO A 117 2.82 16.81 7.59
C PRO A 117 3.18 15.76 6.52
N LEU A 118 2.21 15.34 5.70
CA LEU A 118 2.37 14.32 4.69
C LEU A 118 1.41 14.62 3.53
N ASP A 119 1.87 14.47 2.29
CA ASP A 119 1.02 14.63 1.10
C ASP A 119 0.62 13.25 0.56
N MET A 120 -0.67 12.91 0.67
CA MET A 120 -1.20 11.62 0.20
C MET A 120 -1.55 11.60 -1.29
N ARG A 121 -1.47 12.74 -2.00
CA ARG A 121 -1.85 12.82 -3.41
C ARG A 121 -1.06 11.89 -4.33
N PRO A 122 0.25 11.64 -4.15
CA PRO A 122 0.97 10.66 -4.98
C PRO A 122 0.32 9.28 -4.97
N MET A 123 -0.16 8.82 -3.80
CA MET A 123 -0.92 7.57 -3.69
C MET A 123 -2.24 7.63 -4.45
N LEU A 124 -2.98 8.73 -4.34
CA LEU A 124 -4.23 8.92 -5.07
C LEU A 124 -4.01 8.96 -6.59
N THR A 125 -2.93 9.58 -7.06
CA THR A 125 -2.55 9.61 -8.48
C THR A 125 -2.24 8.21 -9.00
N TYR A 126 -1.48 7.40 -8.24
CA TYR A 126 -1.27 6.00 -8.60
C TYR A 126 -2.58 5.21 -8.65
N TRP A 127 -3.46 5.39 -7.65
CA TRP A 127 -4.75 4.72 -7.65
C TRP A 127 -5.63 5.13 -8.82
N ASP A 128 -5.58 6.40 -9.22
CA ASP A 128 -6.36 6.92 -10.34
C ASP A 128 -5.90 6.38 -11.69
N LEU A 129 -4.59 6.48 -11.95
CA LEU A 129 -3.99 6.23 -13.26
C LEU A 129 -3.64 4.76 -13.51
N VAL A 130 -3.39 3.99 -12.44
CA VAL A 130 -2.90 2.61 -12.54
C VAL A 130 -3.87 1.62 -11.91
N SER A 131 -4.08 1.69 -10.59
CA SER A 131 -4.87 0.68 -9.87
C SER A 131 -6.30 0.62 -10.40
N TYR A 132 -6.98 1.76 -10.52
CA TYR A 132 -8.37 1.80 -11.00
C TYR A 132 -8.53 1.18 -12.40
N SER A 133 -7.54 1.40 -13.29
CA SER A 133 -7.53 0.79 -14.62
C SER A 133 -7.43 -0.74 -14.51
N ALA A 134 -6.54 -1.27 -13.67
CA ALA A 134 -6.42 -2.71 -13.42
C ALA A 134 -7.73 -3.30 -12.85
N TRP A 135 -8.40 -2.58 -11.94
CA TRP A 135 -9.69 -3.01 -11.38
C TRP A 135 -10.82 -3.11 -12.42
N THR A 136 -10.73 -2.45 -13.58
CA THR A 136 -11.67 -2.68 -14.69
C THR A 136 -11.58 -4.10 -15.26
N GLN A 137 -10.43 -4.78 -15.06
CA GLN A 137 -10.16 -6.14 -15.49
C GLN A 137 -10.28 -7.17 -14.35
N ALA A 138 -10.80 -6.77 -13.17
CA ALA A 138 -10.86 -7.62 -11.98
C ALA A 138 -11.56 -8.96 -12.21
N SER A 139 -12.57 -9.01 -13.09
CA SER A 139 -13.26 -10.27 -13.42
C SER A 139 -12.32 -11.33 -13.99
N THR A 140 -11.30 -10.93 -14.75
CA THR A 140 -10.26 -11.84 -15.26
C THR A 140 -9.36 -12.28 -14.11
N ALA A 141 -8.82 -11.34 -13.33
CA ALA A 141 -7.93 -11.63 -12.21
C ALA A 141 -8.57 -12.59 -11.19
N PHE A 142 -9.83 -12.38 -10.80
CA PHE A 142 -10.54 -13.28 -9.88
C PHE A 142 -10.82 -14.67 -10.46
N ARG A 143 -10.87 -14.82 -11.78
CA ARG A 143 -11.09 -16.14 -12.43
C ARG A 143 -9.80 -16.91 -12.65
N THR A 144 -8.71 -16.22 -12.94
CA THR A 144 -7.44 -16.85 -13.37
C THR A 144 -6.35 -16.79 -12.30
N ARG A 145 -6.50 -15.91 -11.30
CA ARG A 145 -5.46 -15.55 -10.32
C ARG A 145 -4.18 -15.01 -10.96
N GLN A 146 -4.31 -14.43 -12.17
CA GLN A 146 -3.22 -13.74 -12.84
C GLN A 146 -3.40 -12.23 -12.70
N GLY A 147 -2.28 -11.53 -12.49
CA GLY A 147 -2.26 -10.07 -12.53
C GLY A 147 -2.77 -9.53 -13.85
N VAL A 148 -3.48 -8.41 -13.80
CA VAL A 148 -4.12 -7.74 -14.94
C VAL A 148 -3.69 -6.29 -15.11
N ARG A 149 -2.67 -5.85 -14.34
CA ARG A 149 -2.07 -4.53 -14.51
C ARG A 149 -1.43 -4.45 -15.90
N PRO A 150 -1.79 -3.44 -16.72
CA PRO A 150 -1.16 -3.25 -18.02
C PRO A 150 0.29 -2.78 -17.85
N ASP A 151 1.06 -2.84 -18.94
CA ASP A 151 2.33 -2.12 -19.03
C ASP A 151 2.09 -0.63 -18.78
N LEU A 152 2.97 -0.02 -17.99
CA LEU A 152 2.84 1.37 -17.57
C LEU A 152 3.53 2.29 -18.57
N ASP A 153 2.85 3.38 -18.94
CA ASP A 153 3.52 4.48 -19.62
C ASP A 153 4.41 5.28 -18.65
N GLU A 154 5.10 6.29 -19.17
CA GLU A 154 6.03 7.11 -18.38
C GLU A 154 5.34 7.85 -17.22
N ALA A 155 4.11 8.33 -17.40
CA ALA A 155 3.36 9.04 -16.37
C ALA A 155 2.87 8.09 -15.28
N GLN A 156 2.37 6.93 -15.68
CA GLN A 156 1.96 5.86 -14.79
C GLN A 156 3.13 5.28 -13.98
N THR A 157 4.29 5.14 -14.61
CA THR A 157 5.53 4.69 -13.95
C THR A 157 5.94 5.67 -12.85
N ARG A 158 5.97 6.99 -13.16
CA ARG A 158 6.24 8.01 -12.14
C ARG A 158 5.23 8.01 -11.00
N ALA A 159 3.94 7.84 -11.30
CA ALA A 159 2.89 7.78 -10.29
C ALA A 159 3.08 6.57 -9.38
N TYR A 160 3.39 5.40 -9.96
CA TYR A 160 3.72 4.19 -9.22
C TYR A 160 4.93 4.39 -8.31
N GLU A 161 6.06 4.88 -8.82
CA GLU A 161 7.27 5.12 -8.03
C GLU A 161 7.03 6.09 -6.87
N ALA A 162 6.35 7.21 -7.13
CA ALA A 162 6.04 8.20 -6.10
C ALA A 162 5.11 7.62 -5.01
N SER A 163 4.12 6.83 -5.40
CA SER A 163 3.24 6.13 -4.46
C SER A 163 4.01 5.09 -3.64
N VAL A 164 4.84 4.26 -4.28
CA VAL A 164 5.66 3.24 -3.59
C VAL A 164 6.59 3.90 -2.57
N ALA A 165 7.30 4.96 -2.96
CA ALA A 165 8.16 5.71 -2.05
C ALA A 165 7.38 6.25 -0.84
N LEU A 166 6.19 6.82 -1.06
CA LEU A 166 5.32 7.34 -0.01
C LEU A 166 4.86 6.23 0.96
N VAL A 167 4.32 5.13 0.46
CA VAL A 167 3.70 4.08 1.30
C VAL A 167 4.73 3.20 2.02
N THR A 168 5.98 3.18 1.57
CA THR A 168 7.04 2.34 2.15
C THR A 168 7.99 3.10 3.09
N ALA A 169 8.03 4.43 3.04
CA ALA A 169 8.99 5.23 3.80
C ALA A 169 8.91 5.01 5.32
N GLU A 170 7.71 4.96 5.88
CA GLU A 170 7.52 4.75 7.32
C GLU A 170 7.98 3.35 7.74
N THR A 171 7.55 2.31 7.01
CA THR A 171 7.98 0.92 7.26
C THR A 171 9.48 0.75 7.14
N ALA A 172 10.13 1.39 6.17
CA ALA A 172 11.58 1.37 6.02
C ALA A 172 12.31 2.05 7.19
N ALA A 173 11.81 3.20 7.65
CA ALA A 173 12.36 3.88 8.81
C ALA A 173 12.17 3.09 10.10
N ASP A 174 11.06 2.36 10.24
CA ASP A 174 10.78 1.51 11.39
C ASP A 174 11.61 0.23 11.37
N LEU A 175 11.81 -0.40 10.21
CA LEU A 175 12.73 -1.54 10.08
C LEU A 175 14.12 -1.21 10.62
N ALA A 176 14.66 -0.05 10.25
CA ALA A 176 15.99 0.41 10.68
C ALA A 176 16.11 0.61 12.20
N LYS A 177 14.98 0.75 12.92
CA LYS A 177 14.94 0.87 14.39
C LYS A 177 14.59 -0.45 15.08
N ALA A 178 13.76 -1.27 14.45
CA ALA A 178 13.19 -2.49 15.02
C ALA A 178 14.18 -3.66 15.03
N TYR A 179 15.21 -3.61 14.18
CA TYR A 179 16.22 -4.65 14.06
C TYR A 179 17.63 -4.09 14.28
N ASP A 180 18.47 -4.81 15.05
CA ASP A 180 19.86 -4.43 15.28
C ASP A 180 20.75 -4.87 14.12
N PHE A 181 21.12 -3.93 13.25
CA PHE A 181 22.06 -4.17 12.16
C PHE A 181 23.54 -3.99 12.56
N GLY A 182 23.84 -3.66 13.82
CA GLY A 182 25.20 -3.48 14.33
C GLY A 182 26.17 -4.66 14.07
N PRO A 183 25.71 -5.93 14.24
CA PRO A 183 26.54 -7.11 13.98
C PRO A 183 26.90 -7.31 12.50
N HIS A 184 26.11 -6.78 11.56
CA HIS A 184 26.23 -7.08 10.13
C HIS A 184 27.23 -6.18 9.41
N ARG A 185 27.65 -6.59 8.21
CA ARG A 185 28.56 -5.83 7.33
C ARG A 185 28.03 -5.68 5.92
N ARG A 186 27.30 -6.67 5.38
CA ARG A 186 26.89 -6.73 3.98
C ARG A 186 25.43 -7.16 3.89
N VAL A 187 24.56 -6.22 3.54
CA VAL A 187 23.12 -6.44 3.37
C VAL A 187 22.79 -6.71 1.91
N LEU A 188 22.03 -7.76 1.61
CA LEU A 188 21.39 -7.97 0.31
C LEU A 188 19.93 -7.53 0.41
N ASP A 189 19.50 -6.61 -0.44
CA ASP A 189 18.10 -6.19 -0.56
C ASP A 189 17.51 -6.78 -1.84
N VAL A 190 16.62 -7.77 -1.69
CA VAL A 190 16.02 -8.53 -2.79
C VAL A 190 14.73 -7.85 -3.24
N GLY A 191 14.66 -7.44 -4.50
CA GLY A 191 13.64 -6.50 -4.97
C GLY A 191 13.89 -5.08 -4.45
N GLY A 192 15.15 -4.73 -4.25
CA GLY A 192 15.54 -3.52 -3.52
C GLY A 192 15.26 -2.20 -4.26
N GLY A 193 14.96 -2.25 -5.57
CA GLY A 193 14.69 -1.07 -6.40
C GLY A 193 15.71 0.04 -6.22
N ILE A 194 15.25 1.21 -5.73
CA ILE A 194 16.10 2.39 -5.46
C ILE A 194 16.71 2.42 -4.05
N GLY A 195 16.57 1.33 -3.27
CA GLY A 195 17.14 1.17 -1.93
C GLY A 195 16.33 1.80 -0.79
N THR A 196 15.00 1.89 -0.92
CA THR A 196 14.14 2.55 0.09
C THR A 196 14.33 1.96 1.49
N PHE A 197 14.45 0.62 1.61
CA PHE A 197 14.63 -0.05 2.90
C PHE A 197 16.07 0.04 3.44
N VAL A 198 17.08 -0.07 2.57
CA VAL A 198 18.48 -0.04 3.03
C VAL A 198 19.02 1.35 3.33
N LYS A 199 18.52 2.43 2.71
CA LYS A 199 19.06 3.78 2.93
C LYS A 199 18.95 4.25 4.39
N PRO A 200 17.80 4.13 5.09
CA PRO A 200 17.72 4.42 6.53
C PRO A 200 18.69 3.58 7.36
N ILE A 201 18.90 2.31 6.98
CA ILE A 201 19.83 1.39 7.66
C ILE A 201 21.29 1.84 7.46
N LEU A 202 21.68 2.19 6.23
CA LEU A 202 23.03 2.69 5.91
C LEU A 202 23.35 4.02 6.61
N SER A 203 22.33 4.85 6.81
CA SER A 203 22.41 6.09 7.59
C SER A 203 22.73 5.82 9.06
N ALA A 204 22.06 4.85 9.67
CA ALA A 204 22.23 4.49 11.08
C ALA A 204 23.53 3.70 11.36
N HIS A 205 24.05 2.98 10.36
CA HIS A 205 25.19 2.07 10.51
C HIS A 205 26.27 2.33 9.48
N PRO A 206 27.24 3.22 9.74
CA PRO A 206 28.28 3.63 8.78
C PRO A 206 29.18 2.50 8.26
N GLN A 207 29.26 1.38 8.98
CA GLN A 207 30.08 0.22 8.65
C GLN A 207 29.46 -0.72 7.61
N LEU A 208 28.18 -0.58 7.30
CA LEU A 208 27.47 -1.48 6.37
C LEU A 208 27.74 -1.12 4.91
N THR A 209 27.71 -2.11 4.03
CA THR A 209 27.42 -1.90 2.61
C THR A 209 26.16 -2.68 2.25
N ALA A 210 25.47 -2.26 1.20
CA ALA A 210 24.30 -2.97 0.71
C ALA A 210 24.41 -3.26 -0.79
N THR A 211 23.84 -4.39 -1.19
CA THR A 211 23.64 -4.77 -2.59
C THR A 211 22.15 -4.76 -2.88
N LEU A 212 21.73 -3.93 -3.83
CA LEU A 212 20.38 -3.90 -4.37
C LEU A 212 20.30 -4.93 -5.49
N LEU A 213 19.52 -5.99 -5.29
CA LEU A 213 19.22 -6.98 -6.33
C LEU A 213 17.82 -6.74 -6.86
N ASP A 214 17.71 -6.55 -8.16
CA ASP A 214 16.43 -6.40 -8.86
C ASP A 214 16.58 -6.85 -10.33
N LEU A 215 15.50 -6.82 -11.10
CA LEU A 215 15.56 -7.12 -12.52
C LEU A 215 16.50 -6.15 -13.25
N PRO A 216 17.17 -6.59 -14.35
CA PRO A 216 18.15 -5.77 -15.05
C PRO A 216 17.65 -4.38 -15.51
N ASP A 217 16.41 -4.30 -15.97
CA ASP A 217 15.73 -3.07 -16.38
C ASP A 217 15.41 -2.15 -15.20
N VAL A 218 14.97 -2.72 -14.07
CA VAL A 218 14.76 -1.96 -12.82
C VAL A 218 16.09 -1.39 -12.31
N VAL A 219 17.16 -2.18 -12.34
CA VAL A 219 18.51 -1.73 -11.95
C VAL A 219 19.04 -0.63 -12.87
N GLU A 220 18.75 -0.69 -14.16
CA GLU A 220 19.12 0.36 -15.12
C GLU A 220 18.48 1.70 -14.72
N VAL A 221 17.17 1.70 -14.41
CA VAL A 221 16.45 2.89 -13.94
C VAL A 221 16.98 3.37 -12.58
N ALA A 222 17.16 2.44 -11.64
CA ALA A 222 17.61 2.77 -10.28
C ALA A 222 19.00 3.42 -10.25
N ARG A 223 19.87 3.09 -11.21
CA ARG A 223 21.24 3.60 -11.29
C ARG A 223 21.30 5.12 -11.30
N ALA A 224 20.42 5.79 -12.03
CA ALA A 224 20.42 7.25 -12.11
C ALA A 224 20.08 7.89 -10.75
N THR A 225 19.08 7.34 -10.06
CA THR A 225 18.66 7.79 -8.73
C THR A 225 19.75 7.53 -7.70
N VAL A 226 20.31 6.31 -7.66
CA VAL A 226 21.35 5.91 -6.69
C VAL A 226 22.66 6.65 -6.90
N ALA A 227 23.05 6.96 -8.14
CA ALA A 227 24.31 7.68 -8.41
C ALA A 227 24.36 9.09 -7.79
N SER A 228 23.21 9.70 -7.51
CA SER A 228 23.11 11.00 -6.84
C SER A 228 22.88 10.91 -5.33
N ASP A 229 22.82 9.69 -4.79
CA ASP A 229 22.52 9.43 -3.39
C ASP A 229 23.76 9.56 -2.48
N ALA A 230 23.56 9.97 -1.24
CA ALA A 230 24.63 10.08 -0.24
C ALA A 230 25.30 8.73 0.08
N PHE A 231 24.64 7.62 -0.25
CA PHE A 231 25.13 6.26 -0.03
C PHE A 231 25.69 5.59 -1.29
N ALA A 232 25.88 6.31 -2.40
CA ALA A 232 26.32 5.74 -3.67
C ALA A 232 27.58 4.84 -3.54
N ASP A 233 28.58 5.26 -2.78
CA ASP A 233 29.83 4.49 -2.56
C ASP A 233 29.65 3.22 -1.71
N ARG A 234 28.48 3.02 -1.13
CA ARG A 234 28.13 1.89 -0.24
C ARG A 234 26.98 1.04 -0.80
N LEU A 235 26.54 1.34 -2.02
CA LEU A 235 25.46 0.66 -2.71
C LEU A 235 25.99 -0.01 -3.99
N ASP A 236 25.99 -1.33 -4.00
CA ASP A 236 26.18 -2.12 -5.22
C ASP A 236 24.81 -2.40 -5.86
N LEU A 237 24.73 -2.38 -7.19
CA LEU A 237 23.51 -2.73 -7.93
C LEU A 237 23.76 -3.98 -8.77
N VAL A 238 22.91 -4.99 -8.61
CA VAL A 238 22.99 -6.28 -9.31
C VAL A 238 21.68 -6.54 -10.04
N GLY A 239 21.73 -6.51 -11.37
CA GLY A 239 20.60 -6.88 -12.24
C GLY A 239 20.53 -8.40 -12.40
N ALA A 240 19.54 -9.05 -11.82
CA ALA A 240 19.36 -10.50 -11.86
C ALA A 240 17.90 -10.88 -11.59
N ASP A 241 17.39 -11.90 -12.30
CA ASP A 241 16.16 -12.58 -11.90
C ASP A 241 16.48 -13.56 -10.76
N VAL A 242 15.94 -13.27 -9.58
CA VAL A 242 16.21 -14.00 -8.34
C VAL A 242 15.92 -15.51 -8.45
N PHE A 243 15.06 -15.93 -9.39
CA PHE A 243 14.64 -17.31 -9.52
C PHE A 243 15.47 -18.14 -10.49
N VAL A 244 16.15 -17.51 -11.45
CA VAL A 244 16.92 -18.23 -12.48
C VAL A 244 18.40 -17.90 -12.46
N ASP A 245 18.77 -16.67 -12.11
CA ASP A 245 20.16 -16.21 -12.14
C ASP A 245 20.89 -16.51 -10.82
N PRO A 246 22.23 -16.69 -10.86
CA PRO A 246 23.03 -16.84 -9.65
C PRO A 246 22.87 -15.63 -8.70
N LEU A 247 22.60 -15.91 -7.43
CA LEU A 247 22.49 -14.87 -6.41
C LEU A 247 23.87 -14.46 -5.88
N PRO A 248 24.09 -13.17 -5.58
CA PRO A 248 25.34 -12.72 -5.00
C PRO A 248 25.48 -13.28 -3.57
N GLY A 249 26.66 -13.81 -3.26
CA GLY A 249 26.95 -14.45 -1.97
C GLY A 249 27.75 -13.58 -1.01
N GLY A 250 27.82 -14.06 0.25
CA GLY A 250 28.63 -13.47 1.31
C GLY A 250 27.98 -12.28 2.01
N HIS A 251 26.65 -12.17 1.93
CA HIS A 251 25.84 -11.22 2.70
C HIS A 251 25.41 -11.86 4.02
N ASP A 252 25.54 -11.11 5.11
CA ASP A 252 25.20 -11.53 6.47
C ASP A 252 23.83 -11.03 6.92
N ALA A 253 23.16 -10.22 6.10
CA ALA A 253 21.73 -9.97 6.22
C ALA A 253 21.08 -9.95 4.82
N ILE A 254 19.91 -10.56 4.69
CA ILE A 254 19.09 -10.54 3.48
C ILE A 254 17.75 -9.91 3.85
N ILE A 255 17.38 -8.84 3.16
CA ILE A 255 16.07 -8.19 3.27
C ILE A 255 15.23 -8.62 2.07
N VAL A 256 14.00 -9.06 2.36
CA VAL A 256 12.95 -9.31 1.36
C VAL A 256 11.74 -8.48 1.80
N ALA A 257 11.63 -7.27 1.27
CA ALA A 257 10.64 -6.30 1.70
C ALA A 257 9.59 -6.05 0.61
N ASN A 258 8.30 -6.19 0.95
CA ASN A 258 7.17 -5.99 0.05
C ASN A 258 7.30 -6.77 -1.27
N PHE A 259 7.74 -8.03 -1.15
CA PHE A 259 8.10 -8.86 -2.30
C PHE A 259 7.40 -10.22 -2.30
N LEU A 260 7.22 -10.83 -1.12
CA LEU A 260 6.58 -12.15 -1.02
C LEU A 260 5.11 -12.10 -1.43
N HIS A 261 4.42 -10.99 -1.17
CA HIS A 261 3.04 -10.79 -1.60
C HIS A 261 2.84 -10.82 -3.11
N LEU A 262 3.90 -10.71 -3.92
CA LEU A 262 3.82 -10.74 -5.39
C LEU A 262 3.70 -12.15 -5.97
N PHE A 263 4.05 -13.17 -5.19
CA PHE A 263 4.21 -14.53 -5.68
C PHE A 263 3.30 -15.52 -4.96
N SER A 264 3.12 -16.71 -5.55
CA SER A 264 2.40 -17.81 -4.90
C SER A 264 3.21 -18.43 -3.75
N PRO A 265 2.58 -19.20 -2.84
CA PRO A 265 3.29 -19.91 -1.78
C PRO A 265 4.43 -20.82 -2.28
N GLU A 266 4.22 -21.51 -3.41
CA GLU A 266 5.23 -22.40 -4.01
C GLU A 266 6.44 -21.59 -4.49
N ARG A 267 6.18 -20.44 -5.11
CA ARG A 267 7.22 -19.56 -5.61
C ARG A 267 7.96 -18.84 -4.47
N ASN A 268 7.26 -18.49 -3.38
CA ASN A 268 7.89 -18.00 -2.16
C ASN A 268 8.79 -19.07 -1.52
N THR A 269 8.37 -20.33 -1.52
CA THR A 269 9.20 -21.46 -1.05
C THR A 269 10.46 -21.63 -1.91
N GLU A 270 10.35 -21.51 -3.24
CA GLU A 270 11.50 -21.53 -4.15
C GLU A 270 12.48 -20.37 -3.87
N LEU A 271 11.96 -19.15 -3.70
CA LEU A 271 12.76 -17.98 -3.34
C LEU A 271 13.54 -18.22 -2.05
N LEU A 272 12.86 -18.64 -0.98
CA LEU A 272 13.47 -18.85 0.33
C LEU A 272 14.54 -19.96 0.30
N THR A 273 14.36 -20.99 -0.52
CA THR A 273 15.39 -22.02 -0.77
C THR A 273 16.64 -21.40 -1.41
N ARG A 274 16.48 -20.57 -2.44
CA ARG A 274 17.63 -19.94 -3.11
C ARG A 274 18.36 -18.96 -2.19
N LEU A 275 17.62 -18.20 -1.37
CA LEU A 275 18.20 -17.30 -0.38
C LEU A 275 18.94 -18.10 0.71
N ARG A 276 18.48 -19.30 1.06
CA ARG A 276 19.17 -20.18 2.01
C ARG A 276 20.55 -20.58 1.50
N ASP A 277 20.68 -20.83 0.20
CA ASP A 277 21.95 -21.20 -0.42
C ASP A 277 22.92 -20.02 -0.55
N ALA A 278 22.40 -18.79 -0.66
CA ALA A 278 23.20 -17.58 -0.87
C ALA A 278 23.69 -16.90 0.43
N VAL A 279 22.94 -17.05 1.53
CA VAL A 279 23.23 -16.38 2.81
C VAL A 279 24.53 -16.88 3.44
N ALA A 280 25.25 -15.99 4.12
CA ALA A 280 26.38 -16.39 4.96
C ALA A 280 25.93 -17.32 6.12
N PRO A 281 26.80 -18.21 6.64
CA PRO A 281 26.44 -19.18 7.69
C PRO A 281 25.81 -18.57 8.95
N ASP A 282 26.29 -17.40 9.38
CA ASP A 282 25.77 -16.67 10.56
C ASP A 282 24.77 -15.58 10.19
N GLY A 283 24.31 -15.56 8.93
CA GLY A 283 23.48 -14.47 8.41
C GLY A 283 22.05 -14.46 8.95
N ARG A 284 21.28 -13.46 8.55
CA ARG A 284 19.87 -13.32 8.91
C ARG A 284 19.00 -13.02 7.69
N LEU A 285 17.80 -13.57 7.69
CA LEU A 285 16.76 -13.24 6.72
C LEU A 285 15.71 -12.37 7.41
N LEU A 286 15.38 -11.24 6.79
CA LEU A 286 14.41 -10.27 7.24
C LEU A 286 13.29 -10.19 6.20
N LEU A 287 12.15 -10.78 6.51
CA LEU A 287 10.95 -10.69 5.68
C LEU A 287 10.09 -9.54 6.19
N VAL A 288 9.88 -8.53 5.36
CA VAL A 288 9.05 -7.37 5.69
C VAL A 288 7.88 -7.34 4.74
N ASP A 289 6.68 -7.58 5.24
CA ASP A 289 5.48 -7.59 4.40
C ASP A 289 4.23 -7.29 5.22
N TRP A 290 3.08 -7.23 4.53
CA TRP A 290 1.76 -7.05 5.12
C TRP A 290 1.23 -8.39 5.58
N TRP A 291 1.46 -8.72 6.86
CA TRP A 291 1.02 -9.98 7.44
C TRP A 291 -0.43 -9.91 7.90
N ARG A 292 -1.25 -10.84 7.43
CA ARG A 292 -2.60 -11.05 7.95
C ARG A 292 -2.52 -11.67 9.34
N ASP A 293 -3.31 -11.12 10.26
CA ASP A 293 -3.61 -11.75 11.55
C ASP A 293 -5.07 -12.24 11.50
N ALA A 294 -5.26 -13.56 11.58
CA ALA A 294 -6.58 -14.17 11.57
C ALA A 294 -7.41 -13.79 12.82
N SER A 295 -6.74 -13.51 13.94
CA SER A 295 -7.36 -13.13 15.22
C SER A 295 -7.69 -11.64 15.30
N ALA A 296 -6.93 -10.79 14.60
CA ALA A 296 -7.11 -9.34 14.57
C ALA A 296 -6.89 -8.75 13.16
N PRO A 297 -7.80 -9.00 12.20
CA PRO A 297 -7.58 -8.62 10.80
C PRO A 297 -7.58 -7.10 10.63
N HIS A 298 -6.43 -6.53 10.24
CA HIS A 298 -6.34 -5.14 9.84
C HIS A 298 -7.02 -4.91 8.48
N PRO A 299 -7.92 -3.91 8.30
CA PRO A 299 -8.64 -3.72 7.04
C PRO A 299 -7.72 -3.56 5.81
N ALA A 300 -6.57 -2.92 5.99
CA ALA A 300 -5.61 -2.70 4.89
C ALA A 300 -5.02 -4.00 4.34
N THR A 301 -4.86 -5.07 5.13
CA THR A 301 -4.31 -6.34 4.60
C THR A 301 -5.31 -7.01 3.66
N ARG A 302 -6.61 -6.95 3.97
CA ARG A 302 -7.65 -7.49 3.07
C ARG A 302 -7.78 -6.71 1.78
N LEU A 303 -7.71 -5.38 1.86
CA LEU A 303 -7.72 -4.53 0.68
C LEU A 303 -6.44 -4.76 -0.15
N GLY A 304 -5.30 -4.86 0.53
CA GLY A 304 -3.99 -5.15 -0.05
C GLY A 304 -3.97 -6.46 -0.83
N GLY A 305 -4.52 -7.55 -0.29
CA GLY A 305 -4.63 -8.82 -1.02
C GLY A 305 -5.41 -8.69 -2.33
N GLY A 306 -6.48 -7.89 -2.35
CA GLY A 306 -7.21 -7.55 -3.57
C GLY A 306 -6.36 -6.76 -4.58
N GLU A 307 -5.61 -5.78 -4.12
CA GLU A 307 -4.70 -4.98 -4.96
C GLU A 307 -3.55 -5.83 -5.51
N PHE A 308 -2.93 -6.67 -4.70
CA PHE A 308 -1.83 -7.55 -5.12
C PHE A 308 -2.30 -8.60 -6.13
N LEU A 309 -3.53 -9.11 -5.99
CA LEU A 309 -4.17 -9.92 -7.02
C LEU A 309 -4.29 -9.16 -8.35
N MET A 310 -4.69 -7.88 -8.33
CA MET A 310 -4.79 -7.08 -9.55
C MET A 310 -3.41 -6.86 -10.19
N ILE A 311 -2.37 -6.62 -9.38
CA ILE A 311 -1.04 -6.27 -9.86
C ILE A 311 -0.28 -7.49 -10.40
N SER A 312 -0.25 -8.58 -9.64
CA SER A 312 0.69 -9.70 -9.85
C SER A 312 0.01 -11.07 -9.86
N GLY A 313 -1.22 -11.18 -9.37
CA GLY A 313 -1.83 -12.48 -9.03
C GLY A 313 -1.49 -12.95 -7.61
N GLY A 314 -0.76 -12.13 -6.86
CA GLY A 314 -0.34 -12.37 -5.49
C GLY A 314 -1.44 -12.18 -4.44
N ASP A 315 -1.04 -12.11 -3.18
CA ASP A 315 -1.94 -12.03 -2.01
C ASP A 315 -1.23 -11.45 -0.79
N THR A 316 -1.99 -11.16 0.27
CA THR A 316 -1.42 -10.99 1.61
C THR A 316 -1.42 -12.32 2.35
N TYR A 317 -0.33 -12.63 3.03
CA TYR A 317 -0.14 -13.91 3.71
C TYR A 317 -0.21 -13.79 5.22
N GLU A 318 -0.54 -14.88 5.90
CA GLU A 318 -0.44 -14.96 7.35
C GLU A 318 1.01 -15.21 7.76
N ALA A 319 1.42 -14.68 8.91
CA ALA A 319 2.77 -14.92 9.44
C ALA A 319 3.05 -16.42 9.67
N ASP A 320 2.02 -17.21 10.00
CA ASP A 320 2.11 -18.66 10.16
C ASP A 320 2.36 -19.39 8.84
N GLU A 321 1.89 -18.86 7.70
CA GLU A 321 2.20 -19.40 6.37
C GLU A 321 3.68 -19.16 6.05
N ALA A 322 4.18 -17.95 6.32
CA ALA A 322 5.60 -17.64 6.15
C ALA A 322 6.49 -18.50 7.05
N ALA A 323 6.09 -18.76 8.29
CA ALA A 323 6.81 -19.65 9.20
C ALA A 323 6.92 -21.09 8.65
N GLN A 324 5.87 -21.60 8.00
CA GLN A 324 5.90 -22.91 7.36
C GLN A 324 6.86 -22.96 6.16
N TRP A 325 6.90 -21.90 5.34
CA TRP A 325 7.86 -21.83 4.24
C TRP A 325 9.29 -21.76 4.74
N LEU A 326 9.55 -20.99 5.80
CA LEU A 326 10.87 -20.91 6.44
C LEU A 326 11.34 -22.30 6.91
N ASP A 327 10.50 -23.02 7.65
CA ASP A 327 10.83 -24.37 8.16
C ASP A 327 11.14 -25.35 7.01
N ALA A 328 10.30 -25.34 5.96
CA ALA A 328 10.48 -26.19 4.79
C ALA A 328 11.76 -25.89 3.98
N THR A 329 12.37 -24.72 4.16
CA THR A 329 13.49 -24.24 3.34
C THR A 329 14.78 -24.04 4.15
N GLY A 330 14.86 -24.67 5.33
CA GLY A 330 16.08 -24.69 6.13
C GLY A 330 16.35 -23.39 6.89
N TRP A 331 15.31 -22.62 7.17
CA TRP A 331 15.35 -21.43 8.01
C TRP A 331 14.62 -21.69 9.33
N ARG A 332 15.18 -21.13 10.42
CA ARG A 332 14.54 -21.13 11.73
C ARG A 332 13.99 -19.74 12.02
N LEU A 333 12.69 -19.66 12.32
CA LEU A 333 12.07 -18.45 12.82
C LEU A 333 12.72 -18.02 14.14
N VAL A 334 13.12 -16.75 14.23
CA VAL A 334 13.73 -16.13 15.42
C VAL A 334 12.74 -15.20 16.10
N ALA A 335 12.07 -14.34 15.34
CA ALA A 335 11.14 -13.35 15.87
C ALA A 335 10.13 -12.90 14.82
N HIS A 336 8.97 -12.44 15.31
CA HIS A 336 8.00 -11.66 14.53
C HIS A 336 7.75 -10.36 15.30
N VAL A 337 8.10 -9.23 14.68
CA VAL A 337 8.11 -7.89 15.29
C VAL A 337 7.15 -7.00 14.52
N PRO A 338 6.20 -6.31 15.19
CA PRO A 338 5.34 -5.35 14.51
C PRO A 338 6.15 -4.15 14.00
N LEU A 339 5.82 -3.66 12.80
CA LEU A 339 6.28 -2.37 12.27
C LEU A 339 5.08 -1.42 12.16
N ALA A 340 5.26 -0.25 11.54
CA ALA A 340 4.15 0.59 11.11
C ALA A 340 3.07 -0.25 10.40
N ALA A 341 1.86 -0.23 10.94
CA ALA A 341 0.77 -1.07 10.46
C ALA A 341 0.44 -0.76 8.99
N PRO A 342 0.11 -1.77 8.16
CA PRO A 342 -0.10 -3.17 8.52
C PRO A 342 1.16 -4.06 8.41
N ALA A 343 2.34 -3.47 8.26
CA ALA A 343 3.55 -4.25 8.04
C ALA A 343 4.09 -4.90 9.32
N GLY A 344 4.80 -6.01 9.16
CA GLY A 344 5.59 -6.63 10.22
C GLY A 344 6.89 -7.21 9.68
N LEU A 345 7.84 -7.41 10.59
CA LEU A 345 9.14 -8.01 10.34
C LEU A 345 9.16 -9.44 10.89
N ILE A 346 9.40 -10.41 10.02
CA ILE A 346 9.79 -11.76 10.41
C ILE A 346 11.31 -11.90 10.27
N VAL A 347 11.97 -12.31 11.35
CA VAL A 347 13.41 -12.58 11.38
C VAL A 347 13.63 -14.08 11.40
N ALA A 348 14.47 -14.56 10.49
CA ALA A 348 14.88 -15.96 10.42
C ALA A 348 16.40 -16.09 10.36
N GLU A 349 16.90 -17.26 10.72
CA GLU A 349 18.31 -17.61 10.62
C GLU A 349 18.50 -18.98 9.95
N PRO A 350 19.61 -19.20 9.26
CA PRO A 350 19.90 -20.48 8.61
C PRO A 350 19.99 -21.63 9.65
N VAL A 351 19.33 -22.76 9.39
CA VAL A 351 19.55 -23.99 10.16
C VAL A 351 20.84 -24.64 9.65
N GLU A 352 21.75 -25.02 10.54
CA GLU A 352 22.94 -25.78 10.16
C GLU A 352 22.53 -27.08 9.47
N ALA A 353 23.06 -27.32 8.27
CA ALA A 353 22.95 -28.62 7.63
C ALA A 353 23.60 -29.63 8.59
N HIS A 354 22.82 -30.58 9.09
CA HIS A 354 23.38 -31.63 9.93
C HIS A 354 24.47 -32.37 9.12
N PRO A 355 25.69 -32.53 9.68
CA PRO A 355 26.83 -33.09 8.97
C PRO A 355 26.63 -34.55 8.54
#